data_AF-A0A7W7J1T6-F1
#
_entry.id   AF-A0A7W7J1T6-F1
#
_cell.length_a   1.000
_cell.length_b   1.000
_cell.length_c   1.000
_cell.angle_alpha   90.00
_cell.angle_beta   90.00
_cell.angle_gamma   90.00
#
_symmetry.space_group_name_H-M   'P 1'
#
loop_
_entity.id
_entity.type
_entity.pdbx_description
1 polymer ?
#
loop_
_entity_poly.entity_id
_entity_poly.type
_entity_poly.pdbx_seq_one_letter_code
_entity_poly.pdbx_strand_id
1 'polypeptide(L)' 'MTTLLQKNIAAHISLSETEMESFCNLFEYKTIKKKSFLLREGEICKFEGFVTKGLFRVYHIDKNGFEYNFIYNS' A
#
# COMPACT_ATOMS: atom_id res chain seq x y z
N MET A 1 15.91 -1.52 3.62
CA MET A 1 14.58 -2.13 3.33
C MET A 1 13.67 -1.25 2.48
N THR A 2 13.97 0.04 2.29
CA THR A 2 13.11 1.04 1.63
C THR A 2 13.52 1.37 0.19
N THR A 3 14.45 0.63 -0.42
CA THR A 3 15.06 0.98 -1.71
C THR A 3 14.06 1.13 -2.85
N LEU A 4 12.99 0.31 -2.89
CA LEU A 4 11.95 0.43 -3.91
C LEU A 4 11.09 1.69 -3.72
N LEU A 5 10.77 2.02 -2.47
CA LEU A 5 10.03 3.23 -2.11
C LEU A 5 10.85 4.47 -2.49
N GLN A 6 12.13 4.51 -2.10
CA GLN A 6 13.06 5.61 -2.44
C GLN A 6 13.17 5.81 -3.94
N LYS A 7 13.31 4.71 -4.71
CA LYS A 7 13.39 4.76 -6.17
C LYS A 7 12.09 5.29 -6.79
N ASN A 8 10.94 4.88 -6.28
CA ASN A 8 9.65 5.34 -6.77
C ASN A 8 9.47 6.84 -6.52
N ILE A 9 9.75 7.30 -5.30
CA ILE A 9 9.66 8.73 -4.94
C ILE A 9 10.60 9.57 -5.79
N ALA A 10 11.86 9.15 -5.95
CA ALA A 10 12.86 9.86 -6.75
C ALA A 10 12.50 9.97 -8.24
N ALA A 11 11.62 9.11 -8.76
CA ALA A 11 11.11 9.21 -10.13
C ALA A 11 10.08 10.33 -10.32
N HIS A 12 9.48 10.82 -9.23
CA HIS A 12 8.41 11.82 -9.26
C HIS A 12 8.81 13.16 -8.64
N ILE A 13 9.70 13.14 -7.65
CA ILE A 13 10.17 14.34 -6.94
C ILE A 13 11.66 14.25 -6.62
N SER A 14 12.34 15.40 -6.60
CA SER A 14 13.72 15.51 -6.12
C SER A 14 13.72 15.87 -4.64
N LEU A 15 14.31 15.00 -3.82
CA LEU A 15 14.54 15.20 -2.39
C LEU A 15 16.03 15.08 -2.09
N SER A 16 16.51 15.81 -1.09
CA SER A 16 17.82 15.57 -0.50
C SER A 16 17.85 14.21 0.22
N GLU A 17 19.05 13.68 0.49
CA GLU A 17 19.20 12.40 1.18
C GLU A 17 18.54 12.39 2.57
N THR A 18 18.67 13.49 3.32
CA THR A 18 18.09 13.64 4.67
C THR A 18 16.57 13.72 4.64
N GLU A 19 15.98 14.40 3.66
CA GLU A 19 14.53 14.46 3.46
C GLU A 19 13.97 13.09 3.07
N MET A 20 14.67 12.40 2.15
CA MET A 20 14.29 11.05 1.71
C MET A 20 14.32 10.06 2.87
N GLU A 21 15.36 10.11 3.71
CA GLU A 21 15.49 9.25 4.87
C GLU A 21 14.41 9.56 5.92
N SER A 22 14.17 10.85 6.20
CA SER A 22 13.10 11.30 7.11
C SER A 22 11.72 10.83 6.65
N PHE A 23 11.44 10.91 5.34
CA PHE A 23 10.18 10.43 4.77
C PHE A 23 10.04 8.91 4.87
N CYS A 24 11.10 8.17 4.53
CA CYS A 24 11.12 6.71 4.62
C CYS A 24 10.90 6.22 6.06
N ASN A 25 11.38 6.97 7.06
CA ASN A 25 11.21 6.64 8.48
C ASN A 25 9.76 6.79 8.98
N LEU A 26 8.87 7.44 8.22
CA LEU A 26 7.43 7.46 8.51
C LEU A 26 6.74 6.13 8.19
N PHE A 27 7.40 5.25 7.42
CA PHE A 27 6.85 3.96 7.02
C PHE A 27 7.35 2.84 7.94
N GLU A 28 6.45 1.94 8.29
CA GLU A 28 6.78 0.70 8.98
C GLU A 28 6.70 -0.48 8.00
N TYR A 29 7.71 -1.36 8.04
CA TYR A 29 7.68 -2.58 7.24
C TYR A 29 6.70 -3.59 7.86
N LYS A 30 5.72 -4.04 7.07
CA LYS A 30 4.73 -5.02 7.52
C LYS A 30 4.57 -6.16 6.52
N THR A 31 4.62 -7.40 7.00
CA THR A 31 4.30 -8.59 6.20
C THR A 31 2.87 -9.03 6.47
N ILE A 32 2.08 -9.16 5.41
CA ILE A 32 0.68 -9.58 5.47
C ILE A 32 0.56 -11.02 4.95
N LYS A 33 -0.18 -11.88 5.66
CA LYS A 33 -0.34 -13.28 5.28
C LYS A 33 -1.23 -13.39 4.04
N LYS A 34 -0.99 -14.41 3.21
CA LYS A 34 -1.87 -14.70 2.07
C LYS A 34 -3.29 -14.96 2.59
N LYS A 35 -4.30 -14.40 1.92
CA LYS A 35 -5.74 -14.49 2.27
C LYS A 35 -6.13 -13.82 3.60
N SER A 36 -5.29 -12.94 4.18
CA SER A 36 -5.74 -12.08 5.28
C SER A 36 -6.28 -10.75 4.76
N PHE A 37 -7.23 -10.19 5.49
CA PHE A 37 -7.80 -8.88 5.22
C PHE A 37 -6.92 -7.79 5.82
N LEU A 38 -6.60 -6.78 5.01
CA LEU A 38 -5.92 -5.56 5.45
C LEU A 38 -6.94 -4.51 5.95
N LEU A 39 -8.10 -4.45 5.30
CA LEU A 39 -9.23 -3.62 5.64
C LEU A 39 -10.51 -4.39 5.27
N ARG A 40 -11.56 -4.25 6.08
CA ARG A 40 -12.88 -4.83 5.84
C ARG A 40 -13.90 -3.73 5.58
N GLU A 41 -15.00 -4.12 4.94
CA GLU A 41 -16.15 -3.24 4.78
C GLU A 41 -16.63 -2.72 6.15
N GLY A 42 -16.92 -1.43 6.22
CA GLY A 42 -17.31 -0.75 7.46
C GLY A 42 -16.15 -0.29 8.35
N GLU A 43 -14.91 -0.70 8.06
CA GLU A 43 -13.74 -0.20 8.79
C GLU A 43 -13.24 1.12 8.19
N ILE A 44 -12.86 2.06 9.07
CA ILE A 44 -12.19 3.29 8.65
C ILE A 44 -10.73 2.96 8.33
N CYS A 45 -10.32 3.19 7.08
CA CYS A 45 -8.91 3.11 6.70
C CYS A 45 -8.13 4.25 7.37
N LYS A 46 -7.07 3.91 8.11
CA LYS A 46 -6.23 4.87 8.85
C LYS A 46 -4.74 4.75 8.51
N PHE A 47 -4.43 4.10 7.39
CA PHE A 47 -3.06 3.84 6.98
C PHE A 47 -2.92 4.10 5.49
N GLU A 48 -1.71 4.47 5.10
CA GLU A 48 -1.25 4.46 3.72
C GLU A 48 -0.13 3.42 3.61
N GLY A 49 -0.02 2.79 2.45
CA GLY A 49 0.91 1.67 2.28
C GLY A 49 1.50 1.60 0.88
N PHE A 50 2.74 1.16 0.79
CA PHE A 50 3.44 0.91 -0.45
C PHE A 50 3.77 -0.58 -0.59
N VAL A 51 3.31 -1.21 -1.68
CA VAL A 51 3.50 -2.65 -1.89
C VAL A 51 4.91 -2.91 -2.42
N THR A 52 5.78 -3.42 -1.55
CA THR A 52 7.16 -3.77 -1.97
C THR A 52 7.26 -5.13 -2.65
N LYS A 53 6.34 -6.05 -2.36
CA LYS A 53 6.25 -7.39 -2.95
C LYS A 53 4.87 -8.00 -2.74
N GLY A 54 4.28 -8.53 -3.81
CA GLY A 54 2.95 -9.15 -3.77
C GLY A 54 1.91 -8.28 -4.48
N LEU A 55 0.64 -8.49 -4.15
CA LEU A 55 -0.48 -7.70 -4.66
C LEU A 55 -1.61 -7.66 -3.64
N PHE A 56 -2.35 -6.56 -3.62
CA PHE A 56 -3.61 -6.47 -2.90
C PHE A 56 -4.77 -6.44 -3.89
N ARG A 57 -5.86 -7.08 -3.49
CA ARG A 57 -7.15 -7.04 -4.19
C ARG A 57 -8.12 -6.32 -3.27
N VAL A 58 -8.69 -5.25 -3.77
CA VAL A 58 -9.84 -4.59 -3.17
C VAL A 58 -11.07 -5.11 -3.90
N TYR A 59 -12.11 -5.46 -3.16
CA TYR A 59 -13.35 -5.92 -3.77
C TYR A 59 -14.54 -5.38 -3.00
N HIS A 60 -15.66 -5.26 -3.70
CA HIS A 60 -16.95 -4.84 -3.16
C HIS A 60 -18.01 -5.83 -3.62
N ILE A 61 -18.93 -6.19 -2.73
CA ILE A 61 -20.06 -7.06 -3.04
C ILE A 61 -21.31 -6.19 -3.03
N ASP A 62 -22.05 -6.18 -4.15
CA ASP A 62 -23.29 -5.42 -4.23
C ASP A 62 -24.46 -6.12 -3.53
N LYS A 63 -25.63 -5.45 -3.50
CA LYS A 63 -26.86 -5.97 -2.89
C LYS A 63 -27.42 -7.21 -3.59
N ASN A 64 -27.00 -7.48 -4.81
CA ASN A 64 -27.42 -8.63 -5.61
C ASN A 64 -26.42 -9.80 -5.51
N GLY A 65 -25.33 -9.63 -4.75
CA GLY A 65 -24.29 -10.64 -4.57
C GLY A 65 -23.20 -10.64 -5.65
N PHE A 66 -23.16 -9.64 -6.54
CA PHE A 66 -22.10 -9.51 -7.54
C PHE A 66 -20.84 -8.89 -6.95
N GLU A 67 -19.69 -9.52 -7.25
CA GLU A 67 -18.38 -9.07 -6.81
C GLU A 67 -17.71 -8.18 -7.87
N TYR A 68 -17.32 -6.97 -7.45
CA TYR A 68 -16.54 -6.04 -8.25
C TYR A 68 -15.11 -5.99 -7.72
N ASN A 69 -14.14 -6.22 -8.60
CA ASN A 69 -12.73 -6.39 -8.23
C ASN A 69 -11.86 -5.25 -8.76
N PHE A 70 -11.07 -4.68 -7.86
CA PHE A 70 -10.04 -3.68 -8.15
C PHE A 70 -8.69 -4.25 -7.71
N ILE A 71 -7.75 -4.36 -8.65
CA ILE A 71 -6.40 -4.87 -8.39
C ILE A 71 -5.45 -3.69 -8.24
N TYR A 72 -4.66 -3.67 -7.16
CA TYR A 72 -3.68 -2.64 -6.91
C TYR A 72 -2.26 -3.22 -6.91
N ASN A 73 -1.39 -2.61 -7.70
CA ASN A 73 0.05 -2.83 -7.72
C ASN A 73 0.74 -1.46 -7.76
N SER A 74 1.71 -1.24 -6.87
CA SER A 74 2.44 0.03 -6.69
C SER A 74 3.77 0.03 -7.42
#